data_AF-A0A7T8H159-F1
#
_entry.id   AF-A0A7T8H159-F1
#
_cell.length_a   1.000
_cell.length_b   1.000
_cell.length_c   1.000
_cell.angle_alpha   90.00
_cell.angle_beta   90.00
_cell.angle_gamma   90.00
#
_symmetry.space_group_name_H-M   'P 1'
#
loop_
_entity.id
_entity.type
_entity.pdbx_description
1 polymer ?
#
loop_
_entity_poly.entity_id
_entity_poly.type
_entity_poly.pdbx_seq_one_letter_code
_entity_poly.pdbx_strand_id
1 'polypeptide(L)'
;ITMPRGFIHHYSVSITPDKCPRKVNREIIETMVHSYSKIFGSKKPVFDGRSNLYTRDPLPLGNDSVELEDRVFRVSVKWNAQVSLYALEEALEGRSRQIPFDAIQALDVVMRHLPSMTYTP
;
A
#
# COMPACT_ATOMS: atom_id res chain seq x y z
N ILE A 1 -13.51 5.91 15.75
CA ILE A 1 -12.76 4.96 14.89
C ILE A 1 -12.27 3.85 15.80
N THR A 2 -12.65 2.61 15.53
CA THR A 2 -12.12 1.45 16.27
C THR A 2 -10.95 0.88 15.47
N MET A 3 -9.82 0.63 16.12
CA MET A 3 -8.65 0.12 15.42
C MET A 3 -8.84 -1.38 15.12
N PRO A 4 -8.73 -1.82 13.86
CA PRO A 4 -8.70 -3.24 13.57
C PRO A 4 -7.44 -3.85 14.19
N ARG A 5 -7.61 -5.02 14.84
CA ARG A 5 -6.49 -5.79 15.39
C ARG A 5 -5.81 -6.59 14.28
N GLY A 6 -4.49 -6.71 14.38
CA GLY A 6 -3.68 -7.50 13.46
C GLY A 6 -2.65 -6.68 12.72
N PHE A 7 -2.36 -7.12 11.50
CA PHE A 7 -1.26 -6.61 10.70
C PHE A 7 -1.72 -6.08 9.35
N ILE A 8 -0.99 -5.09 8.84
CA ILE A 8 -1.05 -4.64 7.46
C ILE A 8 0.24 -5.06 6.76
N HIS A 9 0.16 -5.50 5.53
CA HIS A 9 1.33 -5.86 4.72
C HIS A 9 1.75 -4.65 3.87
N HIS A 10 3.00 -4.23 4.02
CA HIS A 10 3.59 -3.12 3.27
C HIS A 10 4.48 -3.66 2.16
N TYR A 11 4.30 -3.09 0.97
CA TYR A 11 5.06 -3.37 -0.23
C TYR A 11 5.70 -2.08 -0.75
N SER A 12 6.94 -2.18 -1.18
CA SER A 12 7.61 -1.15 -1.95
C SER A 12 7.25 -1.30 -3.43
N VAL A 13 6.87 -0.19 -4.05
CA VAL A 13 6.52 -0.10 -5.47
C VAL A 13 7.49 0.83 -6.18
N SER A 14 8.00 0.42 -7.34
CA SER A 14 8.70 1.30 -8.26
C SER A 14 8.00 1.29 -9.62
N ILE A 15 7.86 2.46 -10.23
CA ILE A 15 7.23 2.64 -11.54
C ILE A 15 8.26 3.26 -12.47
N THR A 16 8.43 2.69 -13.66
CA THR A 16 9.30 3.22 -14.72
C THR A 16 8.44 3.52 -15.95
N PRO A 17 8.52 4.74 -16.52
CA PRO A 17 9.32 5.90 -16.09
C PRO A 17 8.85 6.54 -14.76
N ASP A 18 9.80 7.09 -14.00
CA ASP A 18 9.64 7.51 -12.59
C ASP A 18 9.14 8.96 -12.38
N LYS A 19 8.98 9.72 -13.47
CA LYS A 19 8.56 11.14 -13.44
C LYS A 19 7.06 11.35 -13.62
N CYS A 20 6.26 10.30 -13.49
CA CYS A 20 4.81 10.40 -13.64
C CYS A 20 4.16 11.16 -12.47
N PRO A 21 3.15 12.02 -12.72
CA PRO A 21 2.37 12.64 -11.66
C PRO A 21 1.73 11.60 -10.73
N ARG A 22 1.53 11.93 -9.45
CA ARG A 22 0.96 10.99 -8.46
C ARG A 22 -0.41 10.43 -8.87
N LYS A 23 -1.23 11.21 -9.59
CA LYS A 23 -2.53 10.76 -10.11
C LYS A 23 -2.32 9.62 -11.12
N VAL A 24 -1.43 9.83 -12.10
CA VAL A 24 -1.05 8.81 -13.09
C VAL A 24 -0.49 7.56 -12.42
N ASN A 25 0.37 7.70 -11.40
CA ASN A 25 0.89 6.55 -10.66
C ASN A 25 -0.23 5.71 -10.02
N ARG A 26 -1.29 6.35 -9.52
CA ARG A 26 -2.41 5.60 -8.94
C ARG A 26 -3.26 4.91 -10.00
N GLU A 27 -3.49 5.55 -11.14
CA GLU A 27 -4.18 4.94 -12.29
C GLU A 27 -3.40 3.73 -12.84
N ILE A 28 -2.07 3.80 -12.89
CA ILE A 28 -1.20 2.68 -13.25
C ILE A 28 -1.40 1.50 -12.28
N ILE A 29 -1.33 1.78 -10.96
CA ILE A 29 -1.51 0.74 -9.94
C ILE A 29 -2.93 0.17 -9.95
N GLU A 30 -3.95 1.00 -10.14
CA GLU A 30 -5.33 0.55 -10.29
C GLU A 30 -5.47 -0.39 -11.50
N THR A 31 -4.94 -0.01 -12.65
CA THR A 31 -4.95 -0.85 -13.86
C THR A 31 -4.24 -2.17 -13.62
N MET A 32 -3.04 -2.14 -13.01
CA MET A 32 -2.28 -3.33 -12.64
C MET A 32 -3.07 -4.27 -11.71
N VAL A 33 -3.75 -3.72 -10.69
CA VAL A 33 -4.56 -4.52 -9.77
C VAL A 33 -5.69 -5.26 -10.49
N HIS A 34 -6.31 -4.62 -11.48
CA HIS A 34 -7.35 -5.25 -12.32
C HIS A 34 -6.77 -6.29 -13.28
N SER A 35 -5.62 -6.02 -13.90
CA SER A 35 -5.00 -6.90 -14.90
C SER A 35 -4.34 -8.15 -14.30
N TYR A 36 -3.80 -8.07 -13.09
CA TYR A 36 -3.04 -9.15 -12.45
C TYR A 36 -3.81 -9.84 -11.32
N SER A 37 -5.01 -10.35 -11.64
CA SER A 37 -5.89 -11.05 -10.69
C SER A 37 -5.25 -12.27 -10.00
N LYS A 38 -4.23 -12.89 -10.60
CA LYS A 38 -3.46 -13.98 -9.96
C LYS A 38 -2.70 -13.54 -8.70
N ILE A 39 -2.29 -12.27 -8.64
CA ILE A 39 -1.55 -11.69 -7.51
C ILE A 39 -2.52 -11.01 -6.55
N PHE A 40 -3.37 -10.13 -7.09
CA PHE A 40 -4.23 -9.28 -6.28
C PHE A 40 -5.56 -9.94 -5.93
N GLY A 41 -6.08 -10.85 -6.75
CA GLY A 41 -7.34 -11.56 -6.50
C GLY A 41 -8.49 -10.59 -6.20
N SER A 42 -9.16 -10.80 -5.05
CA SER A 42 -10.20 -9.90 -4.52
C SER A 42 -9.66 -8.85 -3.55
N LYS A 43 -8.34 -8.75 -3.37
CA LYS A 43 -7.73 -7.80 -2.45
C LYS A 43 -7.84 -6.39 -3.02
N LYS A 44 -8.03 -5.42 -2.11
CA LYS A 44 -8.11 -3.99 -2.42
C LYS A 44 -6.88 -3.29 -1.86
N PRO A 45 -5.72 -3.37 -2.54
CA PRO A 45 -4.53 -2.66 -2.09
C PRO A 45 -4.77 -1.16 -2.11
N VAL A 46 -4.14 -0.44 -1.18
CA VAL A 46 -4.15 1.02 -1.12
C VAL A 46 -2.76 1.55 -1.42
N PHE A 47 -2.68 2.59 -2.24
CA PHE A 47 -1.42 3.14 -2.73
C PHE A 47 -1.30 4.63 -2.43
N ASP A 48 -0.12 5.04 -1.98
CA ASP A 48 0.16 6.42 -1.58
C ASP A 48 0.36 7.39 -2.76
N GLY A 49 0.56 6.86 -3.97
CA GLY A 49 0.84 7.58 -5.22
C GLY A 49 2.33 7.69 -5.56
N ARG A 50 3.21 7.06 -4.77
CA ARG A 50 4.66 7.10 -4.93
C ARG A 50 5.27 5.70 -4.88
N SER A 51 5.43 5.13 -3.69
CA SER A 51 6.19 3.89 -3.50
C SER A 51 5.61 2.97 -2.44
N ASN A 52 4.54 3.36 -1.73
CA ASN A 52 4.01 2.60 -0.61
C ASN A 52 2.65 2.03 -0.95
N LEU A 53 2.59 0.70 -1.02
CA LEU A 53 1.37 -0.07 -1.26
C LEU A 53 1.09 -0.91 -0.01
N TYR A 54 -0.17 -0.93 0.44
CA TYR A 54 -0.58 -1.70 1.60
C TYR A 54 -1.74 -2.63 1.28
N THR A 55 -1.73 -3.83 1.85
CA THR A 55 -2.84 -4.77 1.80
C THR A 55 -3.18 -5.28 3.19
N ARG A 56 -4.45 -5.66 3.40
CA ARG A 56 -4.89 -6.34 4.61
C ARG A 56 -4.30 -7.75 4.71
N ASP A 57 -4.36 -8.49 3.60
CA ASP A 57 -3.91 -9.88 3.50
C ASP A 57 -2.66 -9.96 2.61
N PRO A 58 -1.70 -10.86 2.88
CA PRO A 58 -0.44 -10.93 2.13
C PRO A 58 -0.69 -11.32 0.66
N LEU A 59 0.00 -10.62 -0.24
CA LEU A 59 0.13 -11.01 -1.64
C LEU A 59 1.04 -12.24 -1.77
N PRO A 60 0.76 -13.14 -2.73
CA PRO A 60 1.55 -14.36 -2.96
C PRO A 60 2.87 -14.05 -3.69
N LEU A 61 3.66 -13.10 -3.17
CA LEU A 61 4.86 -12.55 -3.83
C LEU A 61 6.18 -13.18 -3.35
N GLY A 62 6.16 -14.07 -2.36
CA GLY A 62 7.41 -14.58 -1.77
C GLY A 62 8.30 -13.44 -1.25
N ASN A 63 9.62 -13.64 -1.27
CA ASN A 63 10.60 -12.62 -0.88
C ASN A 63 11.17 -11.84 -2.07
N ASP A 64 10.89 -12.28 -3.29
CA ASP A 64 11.42 -11.67 -4.50
C ASP A 64 10.53 -10.52 -4.99
N SER A 65 11.14 -9.58 -5.70
CA SER A 65 10.38 -8.55 -6.40
C SER A 65 9.70 -9.15 -7.62
N VAL A 66 8.42 -8.86 -7.81
CA VAL A 66 7.70 -9.21 -9.03
C VAL A 66 7.65 -7.98 -9.94
N GLU A 67 8.06 -8.16 -11.18
CA GLU A 67 7.92 -7.15 -12.23
C GLU A 67 6.65 -7.39 -13.03
N LEU A 68 5.86 -6.34 -13.18
CA LEU A 68 4.59 -6.31 -13.88
C LEU A 68 4.72 -5.24 -14.97
N GLU A 69 4.61 -5.66 -16.22
CA GLU A 69 4.78 -4.78 -17.38
C GLU A 69 3.45 -4.58 -18.10
N ASP A 70 3.12 -3.31 -18.32
CA ASP A 70 2.17 -2.90 -19.34
C ASP A 70 2.94 -2.28 -20.51
N ARG A 71 2.27 -2.03 -21.64
CA ARG A 71 2.86 -1.53 -22.91
C ARG A 71 3.76 -0.30 -22.76
N VAL A 72 3.58 0.49 -21.70
CA VAL A 72 4.27 1.77 -21.48
C VAL A 72 4.98 1.83 -20.12
N PHE A 73 4.56 1.03 -19.14
CA PHE A 73 5.04 1.14 -17.76
C PHE A 73 5.53 -0.20 -17.22
N ARG A 74 6.68 -0.17 -16.56
CA ARG A 74 7.17 -1.29 -15.75
C ARG A 74 6.98 -0.98 -14.28
N VAL A 75 6.30 -1.87 -13.58
CA VAL A 75 6.01 -1.77 -12.15
C VAL A 75 6.69 -2.91 -11.41
N SER A 76 7.57 -2.61 -10.46
CA SER A 76 8.11 -3.62 -9.54
C SER A 76 7.38 -3.53 -8.21
N VAL A 77 6.95 -4.68 -7.67
CA VAL A 77 6.33 -4.79 -6.35
C VAL A 77 7.15 -5.75 -5.50
N LYS A 78 7.61 -5.29 -4.34
CA LYS A 78 8.42 -6.09 -3.41
C LYS A 78 7.84 -6.01 -2.00
N TRP A 79 7.75 -7.14 -1.31
CA TRP A 79 7.38 -7.13 0.12
C TRP A 79 8.43 -6.34 0.92
N ASN A 80 7.97 -5.46 1.81
CA ASN A 80 8.85 -4.60 2.61
C ASN A 80 8.75 -4.90 4.10
N ALA A 81 7.54 -4.90 4.67
CA ALA A 81 7.34 -5.08 6.11
C ALA A 81 5.94 -5.57 6.45
N GLN A 82 5.80 -6.06 7.68
CA GLN A 82 4.51 -6.28 8.33
C GLN A 82 4.32 -5.22 9.41
N VAL A 83 3.24 -4.43 9.30
CA VAL A 83 2.95 -3.28 10.15
C VAL A 83 1.94 -3.68 11.21
N SER A 84 2.32 -3.54 12.49
CA SER A 84 1.47 -3.91 13.63
C SER A 84 0.52 -2.78 14.02
N LEU A 85 -0.79 -3.01 13.88
CA LEU A 85 -1.78 -2.07 14.39
C LEU A 85 -1.97 -2.16 15.91
N TYR A 86 -1.62 -3.30 16.50
CA TYR A 86 -1.64 -3.47 17.96
C TYR A 86 -0.64 -2.54 18.64
N ALA A 87 0.56 -2.38 18.08
CA ALA A 87 1.55 -1.45 18.63
C ALA A 87 1.02 0.00 18.67
N LEU A 88 0.18 0.38 17.71
CA LEU A 88 -0.47 1.69 17.70
C LEU A 88 -1.58 1.77 18.74
N GLU A 89 -2.34 0.69 18.97
CA GLU A 89 -3.39 0.61 20.00
C GLU A 89 -2.78 0.81 21.39
N GLU A 90 -1.70 0.09 21.69
CA GLU A 90 -0.93 0.25 22.93
C GLU A 90 -0.42 1.68 23.14
N ALA A 91 0.05 2.32 22.06
CA ALA A 91 0.54 3.69 22.10
C ALA A 91 -0.58 4.71 22.36
N LEU A 92 -1.74 4.53 21.71
CA LEU A 92 -2.91 5.41 21.90
C LEU A 92 -3.53 5.27 23.28
N GLU A 93 -3.47 4.08 23.88
CA GLU A 93 -3.95 3.83 25.25
C GLU A 93 -2.91 4.19 26.34
N GLY A 94 -1.76 4.75 25.96
CA GLY A 94 -0.71 5.19 26.88
C GLY A 94 0.08 4.05 27.52
N ARG A 95 -0.08 2.81 27.03
CA ARG A 95 0.69 1.64 27.48
C ARG A 95 2.08 1.59 26.86
N SER A 96 2.27 2.20 25.68
CA SER A 96 3.57 2.41 25.05
C SER A 96 3.89 3.89 24.94
N ARG A 97 5.16 4.25 25.18
CA ARG A 97 5.68 5.61 24.95
C ARG A 97 6.07 5.84 23.49
N GLN A 98 6.36 4.77 22.75
CA GLN A 98 6.81 4.86 21.36
C GLN A 98 5.59 4.83 20.43
N ILE A 99 5.49 5.83 19.57
CA ILE A 99 4.47 5.91 18.52
C ILE A 99 4.97 5.18 17.26
N PRO A 100 4.30 4.11 16.79
CA PRO A 100 4.69 3.41 15.57
C PRO A 100 4.30 4.22 14.33
N PHE A 101 5.27 4.94 13.77
CA PHE A 101 5.05 5.84 12.63
C PHE A 101 4.62 5.11 11.35
N ASP A 102 5.11 3.89 11.15
CA ASP A 102 4.73 3.02 10.03
C ASP A 102 3.23 2.67 10.05
N ALA A 103 2.67 2.38 11.23
CA ALA A 103 1.24 2.14 11.41
C ALA A 103 0.41 3.40 11.13
N ILE A 104 0.88 4.57 11.59
CA ILE A 104 0.22 5.86 11.30
C ILE A 104 0.23 6.13 9.80
N GLN A 105 1.38 5.96 9.14
CA GLN A 105 1.52 6.17 7.71
C GLN A 105 0.62 5.22 6.90
N ALA A 106 0.57 3.94 7.28
CA ALA A 106 -0.32 2.97 6.65
C ALA A 106 -1.79 3.40 6.78
N LEU A 107 -2.22 3.83 7.96
CA LEU A 107 -3.59 4.30 8.18
C LEU A 107 -3.90 5.58 7.41
N ASP A 108 -2.99 6.55 7.36
CA ASP A 108 -3.15 7.75 6.53
C ASP A 108 -3.39 7.38 5.07
N VAL A 109 -2.57 6.48 4.52
CA VAL A 109 -2.70 6.01 3.14
C VAL A 109 -4.03 5.30 2.91
N VAL A 110 -4.46 4.42 3.83
CA VAL A 110 -5.76 3.74 3.78
C VAL A 110 -6.90 4.76 3.73
N MET A 111 -6.91 5.72 4.65
CA MET A 111 -8.00 6.69 4.78
C MET A 111 -8.06 7.65 3.60
N ARG A 112 -6.92 8.02 3.02
CA ARG A 112 -6.87 8.96 1.88
C ARG A 112 -6.89 8.31 0.52
N HIS A 113 -6.86 6.98 0.41
CA HIS A 113 -6.76 6.29 -0.88
C HIS A 113 -7.92 6.67 -1.80
N LEU A 114 -9.16 6.42 -1.38
CA LEU A 114 -10.35 6.73 -2.17
C LEU A 114 -10.48 8.23 -2.52
N PRO A 115 -10.41 9.18 -1.57
CA PRO A 115 -10.50 10.60 -1.93
C PRO A 115 -9.35 11.06 -2.84
N SER A 116 -8.16 10.46 -2.75
CA SER A 116 -7.04 10.76 -3.67
C SER A 116 -7.26 10.25 -5.10
N MET A 117 -8.21 9.31 -5.30
CA MET A 117 -8.63 8.83 -6.62
C MET A 117 -9.77 9.68 -7.18
N THR A 118 -10.69 10.13 -6.32
CA THR A 118 -11.93 10.80 -6.72
C THR A 118 -11.78 12.31 -6.87
N TYR A 119 -11.01 12.96 -5.99
CA TYR A 119 -10.92 14.41 -5.93
C TYR A 119 -9.52 14.90 -6.34
N THR A 120 -9.47 16.09 -6.93
CA THR A 120 -8.21 16.81 -7.16
C THR A 120 -7.89 17.60 -5.90
N PRO A 121 -6.73 17.37 -5.25
CA PRO A 121 -6.24 18.28 -4.21
C PRO A 121 -5.79 19.61 -4.81
#